data_AF-A0A936H6T1-F1
#
_entry.id   AF-A0A936H6T1-F1
#
_cell.length_a   1.000
_cell.length_b   1.000
_cell.length_c   1.000
_cell.angle_alpha   90.00
_cell.angle_beta   90.00
_cell.angle_gamma   90.00
#
_symmetry.space_group_name_H-M   'P 1'
#
loop_
_entity.id
_entity.type
_entity.pdbx_description
1 polymer ?
#
loop_
_entity_poly.entity_id
_entity_poly.type
_entity_poly.pdbx_seq_one_letter_code
_entity_poly.pdbx_strand_id
1 'polypeptide(L)'
;MKLSGFWTAIARETSGSRLFEMLFPEGPPIQQFELDPDYEQNLITGGGLSLSIAPKSFRNWRGGWSRTPVHLRLVEAYDLPDMLLLGKNSLAGNVLHEAAVIFHIQAEDAEGPVFLEKPLSVELPMPNGIHNPLAFQLYQGSQGVTRAVLNATRSDWQVDPSAGHLHPGKGSGRKFLSGNLPGFGWFAGLGNLGKLRHTAMMSFRAITPHERMDEMAGFLMLDEKRGVADMFQGGNKFSCFNIPSQQKAIAVLLGVLGDSFYWGIQPIERTQNGSWFVELGEGTVSEFVQALKEQLHRPWPFPSF
;
A
#
# COMPACT_ATOMS: atom_id res chain seq x y z
N MET A 1 26.45 8.68 -7.90
CA MET A 1 25.57 7.55 -7.56
C MET A 1 24.20 7.84 -8.16
N LYS A 2 23.81 7.15 -9.24
CA LYS A 2 22.57 7.43 -9.99
C LYS A 2 21.38 6.76 -9.28
N LEU A 3 20.83 7.42 -8.25
CA LEU A 3 19.58 7.00 -7.59
C LEU A 3 18.31 7.41 -8.37
N SER A 4 18.46 8.16 -9.47
CA SER A 4 17.33 8.89 -10.08
C SER A 4 16.33 8.02 -10.86
N GLY A 5 16.72 6.86 -11.41
CA GLY A 5 15.85 6.08 -12.30
C GLY A 5 14.70 5.36 -11.58
N PHE A 6 15.03 4.66 -10.49
CA PHE A 6 14.07 3.91 -9.68
C PHE A 6 13.06 4.83 -8.97
N TRP A 7 13.55 5.94 -8.40
CA TRP A 7 12.69 6.95 -7.81
C TRP A 7 11.78 7.60 -8.82
N THR A 8 12.28 7.90 -10.01
CA THR A 8 11.45 8.44 -11.08
C THR A 8 10.37 7.45 -11.50
N ALA A 9 10.61 6.13 -11.46
CA ALA A 9 9.60 5.12 -11.78
C ALA A 9 8.53 5.02 -10.69
N ILE A 10 8.92 4.84 -9.41
CA ILE A 10 7.98 4.78 -8.30
C ILE A 10 7.20 6.11 -8.16
N ALA A 11 7.89 7.25 -8.17
CA ALA A 11 7.28 8.58 -8.06
C ALA A 11 6.46 8.99 -9.29
N ARG A 12 6.77 8.51 -10.51
CA ARG A 12 5.88 8.68 -11.68
C ARG A 12 4.65 7.80 -11.59
N GLU A 13 4.76 6.61 -11.00
CA GLU A 13 3.62 5.71 -10.75
C GLU A 13 2.74 6.19 -9.58
N THR A 14 3.32 6.88 -8.58
CA THR A 14 2.58 7.67 -7.56
C THR A 14 2.37 9.13 -7.96
N SER A 15 2.55 9.45 -9.25
CA SER A 15 2.14 10.69 -9.92
C SER A 15 2.74 12.00 -9.39
N GLY A 16 4.05 12.22 -9.51
CA GLY A 16 4.68 13.56 -9.49
C GLY A 16 4.21 14.51 -8.39
N SER A 17 3.81 13.93 -7.25
CA SER A 17 3.05 14.56 -6.19
C SER A 17 4.04 15.19 -5.23
N ARG A 18 3.91 16.50 -5.00
CA ARG A 18 4.75 17.22 -4.03
C ARG A 18 4.50 16.69 -2.63
N LEU A 19 3.26 16.29 -2.35
CA LEU A 19 2.92 15.60 -1.12
C LEU A 19 3.75 14.31 -0.94
N PHE A 20 3.87 13.47 -1.96
CA PHE A 20 4.67 12.25 -1.89
C PHE A 20 6.16 12.54 -1.70
N GLU A 21 6.69 13.55 -2.41
CA GLU A 21 8.09 14.00 -2.25
C GLU A 21 8.35 14.51 -0.81
N MET A 22 7.40 15.20 -0.20
CA MET A 22 7.52 15.66 1.18
C MET A 22 7.43 14.51 2.18
N LEU A 23 6.52 13.54 1.96
CA LEU A 23 6.38 12.36 2.82
C LEU A 23 7.63 11.46 2.78
N PHE A 24 8.32 11.42 1.64
CA PHE A 24 9.54 10.65 1.45
C PHE A 24 10.64 11.44 0.73
N PRO A 25 11.31 12.38 1.41
CA PRO A 25 12.38 13.16 0.78
C PRO A 25 13.56 12.29 0.33
N GLU A 26 13.78 11.16 1.03
CA GLU A 26 14.80 10.16 0.67
C GLU A 26 14.21 8.93 -0.06
N GLY A 27 12.89 8.93 -0.27
CA GLY A 27 12.12 7.79 -0.79
C GLY A 27 11.85 6.70 0.27
N PRO A 28 10.92 5.76 0.02
CA PRO A 28 10.65 4.63 0.92
C PRO A 28 11.86 3.72 1.16
N PRO A 29 11.88 2.93 2.25
CA PRO A 29 12.99 2.01 2.51
C PRO A 29 13.09 0.93 1.41
N ILE A 30 14.18 0.97 0.63
CA ILE A 30 14.49 -0.02 -0.42
C ILE A 30 15.46 -1.06 0.11
N GLN A 31 15.14 -2.32 -0.10
CA GLN A 31 16.05 -3.44 0.06
C GLN A 31 16.63 -3.84 -1.30
N GLN A 32 17.93 -4.12 -1.34
CA GLN A 32 18.63 -4.47 -2.57
C GLN A 32 19.35 -5.81 -2.42
N PHE A 33 19.22 -6.65 -3.44
CA PHE A 33 19.83 -7.96 -3.51
C PHE A 33 20.54 -8.10 -4.86
N GLU A 34 21.71 -8.74 -4.85
CA GLU A 34 22.41 -9.14 -6.06
C GLU A 34 22.21 -10.65 -6.25
N LEU A 35 21.79 -11.04 -7.44
CA LEU A 35 21.36 -12.39 -7.75
C LEU A 35 22.17 -12.96 -8.91
N ASP A 36 22.64 -14.19 -8.76
CA ASP A 36 23.20 -14.95 -9.87
C ASP A 36 22.08 -15.66 -10.68
N PRO A 37 21.83 -15.27 -11.95
CA PRO A 37 20.71 -15.82 -12.71
C PRO A 37 20.83 -17.32 -13.02
N ASP A 38 22.01 -17.93 -12.86
CA ASP A 38 22.24 -19.34 -13.17
C ASP A 38 21.98 -20.30 -11.98
N TYR A 39 21.78 -19.77 -10.77
CA TYR A 39 21.56 -20.58 -9.56
C TYR A 39 20.19 -20.34 -8.93
N GLU A 40 19.74 -21.35 -8.17
CA GLU A 40 18.56 -21.21 -7.31
C GLU A 40 18.90 -20.33 -6.12
N GLN A 41 18.02 -19.38 -5.81
CA GLN A 41 18.23 -18.43 -4.73
C GLN A 41 16.97 -18.26 -3.90
N ASN A 42 17.18 -18.24 -2.58
CA ASN A 42 16.14 -17.98 -1.59
C ASN A 42 16.50 -16.70 -0.84
N LEU A 43 15.63 -15.70 -0.90
CA LEU A 43 15.81 -14.41 -0.25
C LEU A 43 14.80 -14.26 0.87
N ILE A 44 15.23 -13.68 1.99
CA ILE A 44 14.34 -13.28 3.08
C ILE A 44 14.56 -11.79 3.31
N THR A 45 13.50 -11.02 3.19
CA THR A 45 13.51 -9.56 3.38
C THR A 45 13.54 -9.21 4.87
N GLY A 46 13.86 -7.95 5.18
CA GLY A 46 13.77 -7.39 6.53
C GLY A 46 12.37 -7.49 7.13
N GLY A 47 11.32 -7.40 6.30
CA GLY A 47 9.93 -7.61 6.71
C GLY A 47 9.52 -9.08 6.85
N GLY A 48 10.34 -10.02 6.38
CA GLY A 48 10.09 -11.46 6.47
C GLY A 48 9.37 -12.07 5.27
N LEU A 49 9.21 -11.34 4.17
CA LEU A 49 8.81 -11.91 2.87
C LEU A 49 9.93 -12.81 2.37
N SER A 50 9.55 -14.01 1.91
CA SER A 50 10.46 -14.96 1.30
C SER A 50 10.24 -15.01 -0.20
N LEU A 51 11.32 -14.98 -0.98
CA LEU A 51 11.30 -15.21 -2.43
C LEU A 51 12.16 -16.42 -2.76
N SER A 52 11.59 -17.40 -3.45
CA SER A 52 12.32 -18.52 -4.04
C SER A 52 12.37 -18.33 -5.56
N ILE A 53 13.59 -18.25 -6.07
CA ILE A 53 13.92 -17.88 -7.45
C ILE A 53 14.61 -19.07 -8.09
N ALA A 54 13.97 -19.67 -9.09
CA ALA A 54 14.57 -20.80 -9.81
C ALA A 54 15.73 -20.34 -10.71
N PRO A 55 16.67 -21.24 -11.05
CA PRO A 55 17.69 -20.96 -12.07
C PRO A 55 17.05 -20.55 -13.38
N LYS A 56 17.68 -19.60 -14.09
CA LYS A 56 17.23 -19.09 -15.39
C LYS A 56 15.78 -18.63 -15.32
N SER A 57 15.50 -17.71 -14.41
CA SER A 57 14.18 -17.06 -14.29
C SER A 57 14.13 -15.70 -14.98
N PHE A 58 15.27 -15.11 -15.37
CA PHE A 58 15.33 -13.74 -15.87
C PHE A 58 15.68 -13.66 -17.37
N ARG A 59 14.85 -12.93 -18.12
CA ARG A 59 15.09 -12.52 -19.50
C ARG A 59 15.46 -11.04 -19.55
N ASN A 60 16.45 -10.66 -20.34
CA ASN A 60 16.71 -9.26 -20.61
C ASN A 60 15.65 -8.68 -21.57
N TRP A 61 15.68 -7.36 -21.77
CA TRP A 61 14.76 -6.66 -22.68
C TRP A 61 14.88 -7.07 -24.16
N ARG A 62 15.94 -7.78 -24.53
CA ARG A 62 16.14 -8.34 -25.88
C ARG A 62 15.56 -9.76 -26.02
N GLY A 63 14.97 -10.32 -24.96
CA GLY A 63 14.43 -11.69 -24.93
C GLY A 63 15.49 -12.78 -24.72
N GLY A 64 16.76 -12.40 -24.53
CA GLY A 64 17.83 -13.33 -24.15
C GLY A 64 17.78 -13.65 -22.66
N TRP A 65 18.40 -14.76 -22.25
CA TRP A 65 18.66 -15.02 -20.83
C TRP A 65 19.63 -13.98 -20.28
N SER A 66 19.36 -13.46 -19.08
CA SER A 66 20.34 -12.64 -18.40
C SER A 66 21.57 -13.50 -18.05
N ARG A 67 22.77 -12.97 -18.31
CA ARG A 67 24.06 -13.64 -18.08
C ARG A 67 24.96 -12.88 -17.11
N THR A 68 24.45 -11.77 -16.59
CA THR A 68 25.11 -10.91 -15.61
C THR A 68 24.31 -10.93 -14.31
N PRO A 69 24.93 -10.57 -13.18
CA PRO A 69 24.19 -10.43 -11.93
C PRO A 69 22.93 -9.57 -12.11
N VAL A 70 21.82 -10.03 -11.53
CA VAL A 70 20.54 -9.34 -11.51
C VAL A 70 20.40 -8.62 -10.18
N HIS A 71 20.19 -7.31 -10.22
CA HIS A 71 19.95 -6.49 -9.05
C HIS A 71 18.45 -6.40 -8.80
N LEU A 72 17.97 -7.04 -7.74
CA LEU A 72 16.59 -7.00 -7.30
C LEU A 72 16.41 -5.89 -6.25
N ARG A 73 15.41 -5.05 -6.45
CA ARG A 73 15.03 -3.95 -5.55
C ARG A 73 13.62 -4.18 -5.04
N LEU A 74 13.42 -3.99 -3.74
CA LEU A 74 12.18 -4.35 -3.08
C LEU A 74 11.77 -3.29 -2.05
N VAL A 75 10.48 -2.96 -2.02
CA VAL A 75 9.83 -2.07 -1.04
C VAL A 75 8.67 -2.82 -0.42
N GLU A 76 8.46 -2.71 0.89
CA GLU A 76 7.40 -3.41 1.63
C GLU A 76 6.66 -2.45 2.56
N ALA A 77 5.36 -2.66 2.70
CA ALA A 77 4.52 -2.06 3.73
C ALA A 77 3.64 -3.15 4.36
N TYR A 78 3.85 -3.37 5.64
CA TYR A 78 3.08 -4.34 6.42
C TYR A 78 2.04 -3.68 7.31
N ASP A 79 2.33 -2.49 7.83
CA ASP A 79 1.42 -1.74 8.69
C ASP A 79 0.64 -0.66 7.90
N LEU A 80 -0.43 -0.16 8.51
CA LEU A 80 -1.30 0.84 7.87
C LEU A 80 -0.61 2.18 7.65
N PRO A 81 0.24 2.69 8.58
CA PRO A 81 1.06 3.87 8.33
C PRO A 81 1.92 3.74 7.08
N ASP A 82 2.66 2.64 6.92
CA ASP A 82 3.54 2.45 5.76
C ASP A 82 2.74 2.38 4.45
N MET A 83 1.58 1.69 4.46
CA MET A 83 0.68 1.66 3.31
C MET A 83 0.19 3.07 2.92
N LEU A 84 -0.26 3.84 3.91
CA LEU A 84 -0.71 5.23 3.71
C LEU A 84 0.42 6.10 3.17
N LEU A 85 1.60 6.04 3.79
CA LEU A 85 2.75 6.83 3.40
C LEU A 85 3.13 6.51 1.95
N LEU A 86 3.18 5.22 1.58
CA LEU A 86 3.40 4.76 0.19
C LEU A 86 2.31 5.19 -0.80
N GLY A 87 1.21 5.80 -0.34
CA GLY A 87 0.06 6.13 -1.17
C GLY A 87 -0.62 4.88 -1.71
N LYS A 88 -0.55 3.76 -0.97
CA LYS A 88 -1.14 2.48 -1.35
C LYS A 88 -2.30 2.15 -0.43
N ASN A 89 -3.48 2.05 -1.02
CA ASN A 89 -4.71 1.64 -0.35
C ASN A 89 -4.87 0.10 -0.37
N SER A 90 -5.93 -0.41 0.26
CA SER A 90 -6.37 -1.80 0.16
C SER A 90 -7.74 -1.90 -0.53
N LEU A 91 -8.03 -0.98 -1.46
CA LEU A 91 -9.25 -0.98 -2.27
C LEU A 91 -9.03 -1.75 -3.58
N ALA A 92 -9.91 -2.71 -3.87
CA ALA A 92 -9.98 -3.33 -5.19
C ALA A 92 -11.39 -3.10 -5.74
N GLY A 93 -11.52 -2.37 -6.85
CA GLY A 93 -12.83 -2.09 -7.45
C GLY A 93 -13.80 -1.34 -6.52
N ASN A 94 -13.28 -0.45 -5.66
CA ASN A 94 -14.00 0.27 -4.60
C ASN A 94 -14.59 -0.60 -3.48
N VAL A 95 -14.08 -1.82 -3.31
CA VAL A 95 -14.35 -2.67 -2.14
C VAL A 95 -13.12 -2.62 -1.25
N LEU A 96 -13.32 -2.42 0.06
CA LEU A 96 -12.23 -2.46 1.02
C LEU A 96 -11.84 -3.90 1.35
N HIS A 97 -10.56 -4.20 1.30
CA HIS A 97 -9.98 -5.47 1.68
C HIS A 97 -9.12 -5.35 2.94
N GLU A 98 -8.95 -6.46 3.64
CA GLU A 98 -7.96 -6.66 4.69
C GLU A 98 -6.58 -6.86 4.05
N ALA A 99 -5.60 -6.04 4.39
CA ALA A 99 -4.27 -6.14 3.83
C ALA A 99 -3.33 -6.95 4.75
N ALA A 100 -2.67 -7.95 4.17
CA ALA A 100 -1.55 -8.64 4.82
C ALA A 100 -0.24 -7.89 4.59
N VAL A 101 0.01 -7.49 3.34
CA VAL A 101 1.21 -6.77 2.90
C VAL A 101 0.96 -6.12 1.55
N ILE A 102 1.57 -4.97 1.32
CA ILE A 102 1.73 -4.35 0.01
C ILE A 102 3.23 -4.26 -0.27
N PHE A 103 3.67 -4.66 -1.45
CA PHE A 103 5.09 -4.64 -1.79
C PHE A 103 5.31 -4.37 -3.27
N HIS A 104 6.51 -3.93 -3.60
CA HIS A 104 6.95 -3.67 -4.95
C HIS A 104 8.25 -4.38 -5.20
N ILE A 105 8.36 -5.04 -6.35
CA ILE A 105 9.58 -5.72 -6.78
C ILE A 105 9.96 -5.20 -8.16
N GLN A 106 11.22 -4.84 -8.33
CA GLN A 106 11.82 -4.59 -9.64
C GLN A 106 13.15 -5.32 -9.72
N ALA A 107 13.56 -5.64 -10.94
CA ALA A 107 14.85 -6.24 -11.20
C ALA A 107 15.46 -5.65 -12.47
N GLU A 108 16.77 -5.46 -12.45
CA GLU A 108 17.56 -5.04 -13.61
C GLU A 108 18.88 -5.81 -13.64
N ASP A 109 19.45 -5.95 -14.82
CA ASP A 109 20.81 -6.43 -15.02
C ASP A 109 21.68 -5.30 -15.61
N ALA A 110 22.91 -5.62 -16.02
CA ALA A 110 23.81 -4.62 -16.60
C ALA A 110 23.29 -3.99 -17.90
N GLU A 111 22.38 -4.66 -18.62
CA GLU A 111 21.80 -4.21 -19.89
C GLU A 111 20.46 -3.48 -19.72
N GLY A 112 19.84 -3.54 -18.54
CA GLY A 112 18.62 -2.81 -18.20
C GLY A 112 17.56 -3.66 -17.48
N PRO A 113 16.27 -3.29 -17.56
CA PRO A 113 15.20 -4.05 -16.93
C PRO A 113 15.15 -5.50 -17.42
N VAL A 114 14.87 -6.42 -16.50
CA VAL A 114 14.65 -7.83 -16.81
C VAL A 114 13.18 -8.22 -16.62
N PHE A 115 12.79 -9.32 -17.25
CA PHE A 115 11.45 -9.90 -17.21
C PHE A 115 11.53 -11.32 -16.66
N LEU A 116 10.47 -11.79 -16.02
CA LEU A 116 10.39 -13.16 -15.54
C LEU A 116 10.00 -14.11 -16.67
N GLU A 117 10.82 -15.14 -16.89
CA GLU A 117 10.41 -16.34 -17.65
C GLU A 117 9.59 -17.28 -16.76
N LYS A 118 10.04 -17.45 -15.51
CA LYS A 118 9.45 -18.34 -14.53
C LYS A 118 8.87 -17.51 -13.40
N PRO A 119 7.67 -17.84 -12.89
CA PRO A 119 7.12 -17.17 -11.73
C PRO A 119 8.05 -17.30 -10.51
N LEU A 120 8.09 -16.27 -9.68
CA LEU A 120 8.77 -16.33 -8.38
C LEU A 120 7.83 -16.94 -7.36
N SER A 121 8.28 -17.94 -6.61
CA SER A 121 7.49 -18.39 -5.46
C SER A 121 7.69 -17.41 -4.31
N VAL A 122 6.58 -17.01 -3.69
CA VAL A 122 6.57 -16.02 -2.62
C VAL A 122 5.90 -16.58 -1.37
N GLU A 123 6.46 -16.28 -0.21
CA GLU A 123 5.80 -16.49 1.08
C GLU A 123 5.68 -15.13 1.79
N LEU A 124 4.45 -14.70 2.01
CA LEU A 124 4.14 -13.45 2.69
C LEU A 124 3.92 -13.74 4.18
N PRO A 125 4.61 -13.05 5.10
CA PRO A 125 4.38 -13.25 6.52
C PRO A 125 2.96 -12.80 6.84
N MET A 126 2.19 -13.66 7.52
CA MET A 126 0.80 -13.36 7.84
C MET A 126 0.74 -12.54 9.13
N PRO A 127 0.15 -11.33 9.12
CA PRO A 127 -0.05 -10.56 10.35
C PRO A 127 -0.89 -11.31 11.37
N ASN A 128 -0.70 -10.98 12.65
CA ASN A 128 -1.61 -11.42 13.68
C ASN A 128 -2.97 -10.72 13.51
N GLY A 129 -4.07 -11.42 13.81
CA GLY A 129 -5.42 -10.83 13.77
C GLY A 129 -6.13 -10.89 12.42
N ILE A 130 -5.54 -11.53 11.40
CA ILE A 130 -6.22 -11.75 10.11
C ILE A 130 -7.52 -12.53 10.30
N HIS A 131 -8.63 -12.01 9.76
CA HIS A 131 -9.96 -12.55 9.97
C HIS A 131 -10.19 -13.88 9.25
N ASN A 132 -9.80 -13.94 7.98
CA ASN A 132 -9.99 -15.12 7.15
C ASN A 132 -8.80 -15.34 6.21
N PRO A 133 -7.76 -16.08 6.66
CA PRO A 133 -6.58 -16.36 5.84
C PRO A 133 -6.88 -17.04 4.50
N LEU A 134 -7.97 -17.82 4.42
CA LEU A 134 -8.36 -18.53 3.19
C LEU A 134 -8.98 -17.61 2.13
N ALA A 135 -9.35 -16.38 2.49
CA ALA A 135 -9.92 -15.40 1.57
C ALA A 135 -8.84 -14.54 0.87
N PHE A 136 -7.56 -14.78 1.15
CA PHE A 136 -6.47 -13.99 0.60
C PHE A 136 -6.16 -14.39 -0.84
N GLN A 137 -5.96 -13.36 -1.66
CA GLN A 137 -5.51 -13.49 -3.04
C GLN A 137 -4.39 -12.50 -3.27
N LEU A 138 -3.57 -12.79 -4.28
CA LEU A 138 -2.58 -11.83 -4.75
C LEU A 138 -3.25 -10.89 -5.75
N TYR A 139 -3.11 -9.61 -5.49
CA TYR A 139 -3.51 -8.56 -6.41
C TYR A 139 -2.27 -7.92 -7.01
N GLN A 140 -2.38 -7.53 -8.27
CA GLN A 140 -1.37 -6.75 -8.96
C GLN A 140 -1.82 -5.29 -9.05
N GLY A 141 -0.86 -4.37 -8.89
CA GLY A 141 -1.11 -2.95 -9.00
C GLY A 141 -1.50 -2.59 -10.42
N SER A 142 -2.61 -1.87 -10.55
CA SER A 142 -3.13 -1.37 -11.81
C SER A 142 -3.50 0.11 -11.67
N GLN A 143 -3.72 0.78 -12.79
CA GLN A 143 -4.39 2.08 -12.77
C GLN A 143 -5.90 1.88 -12.87
N GLY A 144 -6.62 2.31 -11.85
CA GLY A 144 -8.07 2.31 -11.81
C GLY A 144 -8.66 3.69 -12.09
N VAL A 145 -9.88 3.70 -12.64
CA VAL A 145 -10.71 4.89 -12.77
C VAL A 145 -12.01 4.65 -12.02
N THR A 146 -12.27 5.40 -10.96
CA THR A 146 -13.55 5.30 -10.25
C THR A 146 -14.61 6.11 -10.98
N ARG A 147 -15.71 5.46 -11.40
CA ARG A 147 -16.83 6.12 -12.10
C ARG A 147 -17.49 7.27 -11.31
N ALA A 148 -17.37 7.26 -9.98
CA ALA A 148 -17.95 8.28 -9.11
C ALA A 148 -17.18 9.62 -9.11
N VAL A 149 -15.93 9.64 -9.59
CA VAL A 149 -15.11 10.86 -9.72
C VAL A 149 -14.44 10.86 -11.08
N LEU A 150 -14.97 11.66 -12.01
CA LEU A 150 -14.41 11.81 -13.35
C LEU A 150 -12.96 12.33 -13.27
N ASN A 151 -12.06 11.71 -14.04
CA ASN A 151 -10.68 12.17 -14.30
C ASN A 151 -9.63 12.02 -13.17
N ALA A 152 -9.86 11.21 -12.14
CA ALA A 152 -8.81 10.81 -11.19
C ALA A 152 -8.38 9.36 -11.44
N THR A 153 -7.21 9.16 -12.06
CA THR A 153 -6.52 7.85 -12.03
C THR A 153 -6.02 7.59 -10.63
N ARG A 154 -6.34 6.42 -10.08
CA ARG A 154 -5.88 5.97 -8.76
C ARG A 154 -5.15 4.65 -8.88
N SER A 155 -4.28 4.37 -7.91
CA SER A 155 -3.81 3.01 -7.69
C SER A 155 -5.03 2.16 -7.32
N ASP A 156 -5.33 1.16 -8.13
CA ASP A 156 -6.38 0.17 -7.88
C ASP A 156 -5.78 -1.23 -8.04
N TRP A 157 -6.36 -2.18 -7.32
CA TRP A 157 -5.87 -3.54 -7.28
C TRP A 157 -6.73 -4.41 -8.17
N GLN A 158 -6.10 -5.14 -9.09
CA GLN A 158 -6.78 -6.16 -9.87
C GLN A 158 -6.31 -7.54 -9.41
N VAL A 159 -7.26 -8.48 -9.30
CA VAL A 159 -6.94 -9.87 -9.05
C VAL A 159 -6.08 -10.35 -10.21
N ASP A 160 -4.90 -10.87 -9.89
CA ASP A 160 -4.05 -11.47 -10.91
C ASP A 160 -4.63 -12.85 -11.27
N PRO A 161 -5.13 -13.05 -12.50
CA PRO A 161 -5.76 -14.31 -12.89
C PRO A 161 -4.80 -15.50 -12.87
N SER A 162 -3.49 -15.22 -12.98
CA SER A 162 -2.44 -16.22 -13.06
C SER A 162 -1.84 -16.59 -11.69
N ALA A 163 -1.94 -15.69 -10.70
CA ALA A 163 -1.41 -15.92 -9.36
C ALA A 163 -2.34 -16.76 -8.47
N GLY A 164 -3.65 -16.78 -8.76
CA GLY A 164 -4.64 -17.57 -8.01
C GLY A 164 -4.81 -17.14 -6.55
N HIS A 165 -5.34 -18.05 -5.73
CA HIS A 165 -5.47 -17.83 -4.28
C HIS A 165 -4.13 -17.98 -3.58
N LEU A 166 -3.93 -17.19 -2.52
CA LEU A 166 -2.81 -17.41 -1.61
C LEU A 166 -3.15 -18.56 -0.66
N HIS A 167 -2.18 -19.44 -0.43
CA HIS A 167 -2.37 -20.63 0.40
C HIS A 167 -1.77 -20.41 1.79
N PRO A 168 -2.54 -20.53 2.87
CA PRO A 168 -1.99 -20.40 4.21
C PRO A 168 -1.10 -21.60 4.54
N GLY A 169 0.09 -21.32 5.06
CA GLY A 169 1.08 -22.30 5.48
C GLY A 169 1.62 -22.03 6.88
N LYS A 170 2.39 -23.00 7.38
CA LYS A 170 3.17 -22.90 8.62
C LYS A 170 4.55 -23.46 8.40
N GLY A 171 5.57 -22.70 8.78
CA GLY A 171 6.98 -23.09 8.62
C GLY A 171 7.83 -22.31 9.61
N SER A 172 8.85 -22.97 10.18
CA SER A 172 9.79 -22.35 11.13
C SER A 172 9.11 -21.56 12.27
N GLY A 173 7.96 -22.05 12.76
CA GLY A 173 7.19 -21.42 13.83
C GLY A 173 6.38 -20.18 13.42
N ARG A 174 6.35 -19.81 12.13
CA ARG A 174 5.61 -18.65 11.60
C ARG A 174 4.47 -19.10 10.70
N LYS A 175 3.43 -18.27 10.59
CA LYS A 175 2.34 -18.46 9.63
C LYS A 175 2.59 -17.55 8.43
N PHE A 176 2.34 -18.06 7.24
CA PHE A 176 2.55 -17.33 5.99
C PHE A 176 1.42 -17.60 4.99
N LEU A 177 1.37 -16.78 3.96
CA LEU A 177 0.54 -16.95 2.77
C LEU A 177 1.46 -17.18 1.58
N SER A 178 1.39 -18.34 0.93
CA SER A 178 2.23 -18.68 -0.21
C SER A 178 1.50 -18.53 -1.54
N GLY A 179 2.24 -18.15 -2.57
CA GLY A 179 1.75 -17.98 -3.94
C GLY A 179 2.89 -17.86 -4.94
N ASN A 180 2.55 -17.45 -6.16
CA ASN A 180 3.54 -17.17 -7.20
C ASN A 180 3.34 -15.79 -7.80
N LEU A 181 4.43 -15.09 -8.06
CA LEU A 181 4.47 -13.80 -8.74
C LEU A 181 4.77 -14.02 -10.22
N PRO A 182 3.88 -13.63 -11.15
CA PRO A 182 4.11 -13.83 -12.58
C PRO A 182 5.00 -12.75 -13.20
N GLY A 183 5.27 -11.66 -12.48
CA GLY A 183 5.99 -10.50 -13.00
C GLY A 183 6.62 -9.64 -11.90
N PHE A 184 7.16 -8.50 -12.33
CA PHE A 184 7.61 -7.41 -11.47
C PHE A 184 6.56 -6.30 -11.41
N GLY A 185 6.64 -5.45 -10.39
CA GLY A 185 5.71 -4.35 -10.15
C GLY A 185 5.14 -4.38 -8.74
N TRP A 186 3.99 -3.73 -8.57
CA TRP A 186 3.28 -3.65 -7.30
C TRP A 186 2.39 -4.88 -7.10
N PHE A 187 2.40 -5.40 -5.87
CA PHE A 187 1.56 -6.50 -5.45
C PHE A 187 0.96 -6.20 -4.07
N ALA A 188 -0.21 -6.78 -3.82
CA ALA A 188 -0.86 -6.74 -2.52
C ALA A 188 -1.46 -8.10 -2.18
N GLY A 189 -1.17 -8.60 -0.97
CA GLY A 189 -1.87 -9.74 -0.40
C GLY A 189 -3.14 -9.24 0.29
N LEU A 190 -4.28 -9.36 -0.39
CA LEU A 190 -5.55 -8.81 0.09
C LEU A 190 -6.58 -9.91 0.36
N GLY A 191 -7.20 -9.85 1.53
CA GLY A 191 -8.29 -10.71 1.98
C GLY A 191 -9.63 -10.02 1.81
N ASN A 192 -10.58 -10.69 1.17
CA ASN A 192 -11.94 -10.17 1.10
C ASN A 192 -12.56 -10.15 2.51
N LEU A 193 -13.02 -8.97 2.95
CA LEU A 193 -13.74 -8.79 4.23
C LEU A 193 -15.14 -9.44 4.24
N GLY A 194 -15.53 -10.12 3.16
CA GLY A 194 -16.82 -10.76 2.97
C GLY A 194 -17.89 -9.78 2.49
N LYS A 195 -19.11 -10.27 2.26
CA LYS A 195 -20.27 -9.39 2.06
C LYS A 195 -20.53 -8.63 3.37
N LEU A 196 -20.00 -7.41 3.45
CA LEU A 196 -20.33 -6.48 4.52
C LEU A 196 -21.85 -6.30 4.54
N ARG A 197 -22.49 -6.75 5.61
CA ARG A 197 -23.96 -6.67 5.74
C ARG A 197 -24.45 -5.22 5.75
N HIS A 198 -23.59 -4.30 6.21
CA HIS A 198 -23.86 -2.87 6.28
C HIS A 198 -22.59 -2.11 5.92
N THR A 199 -22.67 -1.29 4.87
CA THR A 199 -21.63 -0.35 4.48
C THR A 199 -22.08 1.08 4.74
N ALA A 200 -21.11 1.98 4.91
CA ALA A 200 -21.31 3.39 5.14
C ALA A 200 -20.61 4.23 4.05
N MET A 201 -21.17 5.41 3.80
CA MET A 201 -20.51 6.51 3.12
C MET A 201 -20.11 7.55 4.16
N MET A 202 -18.81 7.83 4.23
CA MET A 202 -18.29 8.84 5.16
C MET A 202 -17.76 10.03 4.38
N SER A 203 -18.03 11.24 4.88
CA SER A 203 -17.51 12.47 4.32
C SER A 203 -16.77 13.28 5.38
N PHE A 204 -15.70 13.94 4.98
CA PHE A 204 -14.83 14.72 5.83
C PHE A 204 -14.62 16.08 5.20
N ARG A 205 -14.65 17.14 6.00
CA ARG A 205 -14.30 18.48 5.54
C ARG A 205 -13.03 18.93 6.25
N ALA A 206 -12.03 19.30 5.46
CA ALA A 206 -10.84 19.93 5.99
C ALA A 206 -11.19 21.34 6.51
N ILE A 207 -10.89 21.58 7.78
CA ILE A 207 -10.86 22.90 8.39
C ILE A 207 -9.41 23.36 8.36
N THR A 208 -9.15 24.42 7.60
CA THR A 208 -7.82 25.00 7.41
C THR A 208 -7.95 26.52 7.43
N PRO A 209 -6.96 27.26 7.97
CA PRO A 209 -6.95 28.72 7.87
C PRO A 209 -6.71 29.22 6.44
N HIS A 210 -6.33 28.34 5.51
CA HIS A 210 -6.03 28.69 4.12
C HIS A 210 -7.24 28.41 3.21
N GLU A 211 -7.57 29.36 2.33
CA GLU A 211 -8.66 29.20 1.36
C GLU A 211 -8.40 28.09 0.34
N ARG A 212 -7.12 27.87 0.00
CA ARG A 212 -6.68 26.88 -0.98
C ARG A 212 -5.34 26.27 -0.58
N MET A 213 -5.21 24.97 -0.85
CA MET A 213 -3.97 24.20 -0.77
C MET A 213 -3.48 23.88 -2.20
N ASP A 214 -2.17 23.71 -2.37
CA ASP A 214 -1.58 23.30 -3.65
C ASP A 214 -1.95 21.84 -3.97
N GLU A 215 -1.87 20.99 -2.94
CA GLU A 215 -2.19 19.57 -3.02
C GLU A 215 -2.86 19.11 -1.72
N MET A 216 -3.77 18.14 -1.82
CA MET A 216 -4.32 17.47 -0.65
C MET A 216 -4.60 16.00 -0.94
N ALA A 217 -4.55 15.18 0.11
CA ALA A 217 -4.96 13.79 0.06
C ALA A 217 -5.74 13.43 1.34
N GLY A 218 -6.62 12.44 1.23
CA GLY A 218 -7.40 11.94 2.36
C GLY A 218 -7.41 10.43 2.38
N PHE A 219 -7.29 9.85 3.57
CA PHE A 219 -7.23 8.41 3.78
C PHE A 219 -8.10 8.03 4.98
N LEU A 220 -8.79 6.90 4.88
CA LEU A 220 -9.50 6.27 6.00
C LEU A 220 -8.81 4.95 6.34
N MET A 221 -8.31 4.83 7.57
CA MET A 221 -7.71 3.60 8.06
C MET A 221 -8.68 2.87 9.00
N LEU A 222 -8.83 1.57 8.83
CA LEU A 222 -9.58 0.69 9.71
C LEU A 222 -8.60 -0.27 10.37
N ASP A 223 -8.17 0.06 11.59
CA ASP A 223 -7.12 -0.69 12.32
C ASP A 223 -7.50 -2.16 12.50
N GLU A 224 -8.69 -2.42 13.06
CA GLU A 224 -9.19 -3.78 13.31
C GLU A 224 -9.26 -4.61 12.03
N LYS A 225 -9.54 -4.00 10.88
CA LYS A 225 -9.68 -4.70 9.58
C LYS A 225 -8.43 -4.60 8.71
N ARG A 226 -7.34 -4.01 9.22
CA ARG A 226 -6.11 -3.74 8.48
C ARG A 226 -6.37 -3.19 7.08
N GLY A 227 -7.25 -2.19 6.98
CA GLY A 227 -7.65 -1.61 5.70
C GLY A 227 -7.29 -0.13 5.60
N VAL A 228 -6.87 0.31 4.41
CA VAL A 228 -6.65 1.73 4.08
C VAL A 228 -7.49 2.06 2.84
N ALA A 229 -8.31 3.10 2.91
CA ALA A 229 -9.13 3.56 1.81
C ALA A 229 -8.73 4.99 1.40
N ASP A 230 -8.46 5.21 0.12
CA ASP A 230 -8.28 6.56 -0.41
C ASP A 230 -9.63 7.28 -0.48
N MET A 231 -9.70 8.48 0.10
CA MET A 231 -10.89 9.31 0.05
C MET A 231 -10.91 10.16 -1.22
N PHE A 232 -12.05 10.19 -1.90
CA PHE A 232 -12.33 11.02 -3.06
C PHE A 232 -12.41 12.49 -2.68
N GLN A 233 -11.52 13.31 -3.24
CA GLN A 233 -11.50 14.74 -2.98
C GLN A 233 -12.45 15.51 -3.91
N GLY A 234 -13.21 16.43 -3.32
CA GLY A 234 -13.98 17.46 -4.01
C GLY A 234 -13.80 18.80 -3.28
N GLY A 235 -12.83 19.62 -3.72
CA GLY A 235 -12.45 20.84 -3.01
C GLY A 235 -11.79 20.51 -1.67
N ASN A 236 -12.33 21.06 -0.57
CA ASN A 236 -11.90 20.74 0.81
C ASN A 236 -12.71 19.59 1.45
N LYS A 237 -13.49 18.86 0.65
CA LYS A 237 -14.27 17.70 1.10
C LYS A 237 -13.64 16.41 0.59
N PHE A 238 -13.70 15.38 1.42
CA PHE A 238 -13.16 14.06 1.15
C PHE A 238 -14.24 13.02 1.46
N SER A 239 -14.50 12.09 0.56
CA SER A 239 -15.53 11.08 0.75
C SER A 239 -15.01 9.69 0.46
N CYS A 240 -15.47 8.69 1.21
CA CYS A 240 -15.21 7.29 0.92
C CYS A 240 -16.52 6.49 0.98
N PHE A 241 -16.61 5.47 0.13
CA PHE A 241 -17.81 4.66 -0.05
C PHE A 241 -17.51 3.21 0.29
N ASN A 242 -18.56 2.41 0.52
CA ASN A 242 -18.46 0.98 0.80
C ASN A 242 -17.59 0.64 2.03
N ILE A 243 -17.53 1.54 3.00
CA ILE A 243 -16.76 1.32 4.23
C ILE A 243 -17.55 0.40 5.16
N PRO A 244 -16.95 -0.64 5.76
CA PRO A 244 -17.60 -1.43 6.81
C PRO A 244 -18.19 -0.52 7.89
N SER A 245 -19.49 -0.61 8.17
CA SER A 245 -20.11 0.19 9.23
C SER A 245 -19.82 -0.36 10.64
N GLN A 246 -19.99 0.47 11.67
CA GLN A 246 -19.80 0.11 13.08
C GLN A 246 -18.38 -0.39 13.40
N GLN A 247 -17.39 0.10 12.66
CA GLN A 247 -15.97 -0.17 12.91
C GLN A 247 -15.30 1.09 13.45
N LYS A 248 -14.22 0.91 14.20
CA LYS A 248 -13.31 2.02 14.49
C LYS A 248 -12.52 2.37 13.24
N ALA A 249 -12.29 3.67 13.06
CA ALA A 249 -11.47 4.16 11.97
C ALA A 249 -10.67 5.39 12.38
N ILE A 250 -9.69 5.74 11.57
CA ILE A 250 -8.91 6.97 11.68
C ILE A 250 -8.95 7.64 10.31
N ALA A 251 -9.50 8.84 10.25
CA ALA A 251 -9.40 9.68 9.07
C ALA A 251 -8.11 10.50 9.13
N VAL A 252 -7.37 10.50 8.04
CA VAL A 252 -6.11 11.26 7.89
C VAL A 252 -6.28 12.15 6.68
N LEU A 253 -6.12 13.45 6.88
CA LEU A 253 -6.04 14.42 5.78
C LEU A 253 -4.65 15.03 5.76
N LEU A 254 -4.08 15.13 4.56
CA LEU A 254 -2.77 15.72 4.30
C LEU A 254 -2.93 16.87 3.31
N GLY A 255 -2.07 17.87 3.42
CA GLY A 255 -2.06 19.05 2.55
C GLY A 255 -0.66 19.61 2.37
N VAL A 256 -0.46 20.27 1.23
CA VAL A 256 0.76 21.03 0.92
C VAL A 256 0.36 22.44 0.48
N LEU A 257 1.06 23.44 0.99
CA LEU A 257 0.96 24.83 0.55
C LEU A 257 2.35 25.45 0.54
N GLY A 258 2.87 25.76 -0.65
CA GLY A 258 4.28 26.09 -0.78
C GLY A 258 5.15 24.96 -0.23
N ASP A 259 6.17 25.30 0.55
CA ASP A 259 7.07 24.31 1.20
C ASP A 259 6.55 23.82 2.56
N SER A 260 5.34 24.20 2.95
CA SER A 260 4.75 23.83 4.24
C SER A 260 3.86 22.59 4.09
N PHE A 261 4.02 21.67 5.04
CA PHE A 261 3.23 20.45 5.16
C PHE A 261 2.14 20.63 6.22
N TYR A 262 0.93 20.21 5.88
CA TYR A 262 -0.23 20.29 6.75
C TYR A 262 -0.83 18.91 6.93
N TRP A 263 -1.25 18.58 8.14
CA TRP A 263 -1.88 17.30 8.42
C TRP A 263 -2.93 17.41 9.51
N GLY A 264 -3.85 16.46 9.51
CA GLY A 264 -4.89 16.33 10.52
C GLY A 264 -5.33 14.88 10.65
N ILE A 265 -5.55 14.46 11.89
CA ILE A 265 -5.98 13.10 12.23
C ILE A 265 -7.28 13.19 13.04
N GLN A 266 -8.31 12.51 12.57
CA GLN A 266 -9.60 12.43 13.24
C GLN A 266 -9.94 10.96 13.56
N PRO A 267 -9.85 10.55 14.83
CA PRO A 267 -10.35 9.25 15.27
C PRO A 267 -11.87 9.19 15.11
N ILE A 268 -12.36 8.02 14.68
CA ILE A 268 -13.78 7.72 14.51
C ILE A 268 -14.09 6.46 15.31
N GLU A 269 -14.96 6.60 16.30
CA GLU A 269 -15.39 5.47 17.13
C GLU A 269 -16.19 4.44 16.35
N ARG A 270 -17.09 4.90 15.48
CA ARG A 270 -18.00 4.07 14.72
C ARG A 270 -18.21 4.66 13.32
N THR A 271 -17.77 3.93 12.31
CA THR A 271 -18.05 4.22 10.91
C THR A 271 -19.56 4.15 10.64
N GLN A 272 -20.11 5.23 10.10
CA GLN A 272 -21.54 5.35 9.79
C GLN A 272 -21.74 6.37 8.69
N ASN A 273 -22.96 6.50 8.17
CA ASN A 273 -23.25 7.59 7.24
C ASN A 273 -23.14 8.93 7.99
N GLY A 274 -22.32 9.84 7.50
CA GLY A 274 -22.10 11.09 8.22
C GLY A 274 -21.09 12.02 7.59
N SER A 275 -20.96 13.19 8.21
CA SER A 275 -19.96 14.19 7.89
C SER A 275 -19.18 14.56 9.13
N TRP A 276 -17.85 14.57 9.02
CA TRP A 276 -16.94 14.96 10.07
C TRP A 276 -16.06 16.12 9.61
N PHE A 277 -15.42 16.76 10.57
CA PHE A 277 -14.44 17.80 10.31
C PHE A 277 -13.06 17.29 10.73
N VAL A 278 -12.04 17.68 9.98
CA VAL A 278 -10.65 17.38 10.31
C VAL A 278 -9.90 18.70 10.27
N GLU A 279 -9.39 19.13 11.41
CA GLU A 279 -8.56 20.32 11.51
C GLU A 279 -7.16 20.01 10.96
N LEU A 280 -6.70 20.84 10.03
CA LEU A 280 -5.36 20.77 9.46
C LEU A 280 -4.46 21.80 10.15
N GLY A 281 -3.44 21.31 10.84
CA GLY A 281 -2.35 22.12 11.38
C GLY A 281 -1.11 22.03 10.49
N GLU A 282 -0.31 23.09 10.47
CA GLU A 282 1.04 23.02 9.92
C GLU A 282 1.92 22.15 10.82
N GLY A 283 2.78 21.34 10.21
CA GLY A 283 3.74 20.52 10.95
C GLY A 283 4.72 19.81 10.04
N THR A 284 5.48 18.90 10.60
CA THR A 284 6.46 18.08 9.88
C THR A 284 5.93 16.68 9.61
N VAL A 285 6.55 15.99 8.65
CA VAL A 285 6.25 14.58 8.37
C VAL A 285 6.60 13.68 9.56
N SER A 286 7.69 13.97 10.26
CA SER A 286 8.08 13.20 11.45
C SER A 286 7.04 13.32 12.57
N GLU A 287 6.53 14.53 12.83
CA GLU A 287 5.45 14.75 13.80
C GLU A 287 4.17 14.01 13.40
N PHE A 288 3.80 14.08 12.11
CA PHE A 288 2.66 13.34 11.58
C PHE A 288 2.81 11.83 11.79
N VAL A 289 3.94 11.24 11.40
CA VAL A 289 4.18 9.79 11.53
C VAL A 289 4.14 9.36 12.99
N GLN A 290 4.73 10.16 13.89
CA GLN A 290 4.66 9.89 15.33
C GLN A 290 3.21 9.94 15.83
N ALA A 291 2.46 11.00 15.51
CA ALA A 291 1.07 11.15 15.92
C ALA A 291 0.19 10.01 15.38
N LEU A 292 0.40 9.59 14.13
CA LEU A 292 -0.31 8.49 13.52
C LEU A 292 -0.07 7.16 14.26
N LYS A 293 1.20 6.86 14.57
CA LYS A 293 1.56 5.68 15.35
C LYS A 293 0.95 5.71 16.74
N GLU A 294 0.96 6.85 17.42
CA GLU A 294 0.34 7.00 18.74
C GLU A 294 -1.17 6.70 18.70
N GLN A 295 -1.90 7.14 17.66
CA GLN A 295 -3.33 6.87 17.54
C GLN A 295 -3.64 5.37 17.33
N LEU A 296 -2.76 4.64 16.63
CA LEU A 296 -2.92 3.20 16.42
C LEU A 296 -2.59 2.38 17.68
N HIS A 297 -1.72 2.88 18.56
CA HIS A 297 -1.31 2.17 19.77
C HIS A 297 -2.07 2.58 21.04
N ARG A 298 -2.90 3.63 20.99
CA ARG A 298 -3.69 4.06 22.15
C ARG A 298 -4.80 3.04 22.44
N PRO A 299 -4.83 2.42 23.64
CA PRO A 299 -6.05 1.78 24.11
C PRO A 299 -7.12 2.86 24.20
N TRP A 300 -8.22 2.68 23.47
CA TRP A 300 -9.32 3.66 23.47
C TRP A 300 -9.86 3.83 24.89
N PRO A 301 -10.06 5.09 25.36
CA PRO A 301 -10.19 5.39 26.79
C PRO A 301 -11.52 5.01 27.44
N PHE A 302 -12.31 4.08 26.89
CA PHE A 302 -13.60 3.70 27.46
C PHE A 302 -13.79 2.19 27.56
N PRO A 303 -14.42 1.69 28.65
CA PRO A 303 -14.75 0.29 28.77
C PRO A 303 -15.78 -0.07 27.71
N SER A 304 -15.54 -1.20 27.03
CA SER A 304 -16.50 -1.88 26.18
C SER A 304 -17.77 -2.12 27.00
N PHE A 305 -18.84 -1.39 26.68
CA PHE A 305 -20.19 -1.67 27.18
C PHE A 305 -20.89 -2.68 26.28
#